data_AF-A0A430R1P6-F1
#
_entry.id   AF-A0A430R1P6-F1
#
_cell.length_a   1.000
_cell.length_b   1.000
_cell.length_c   1.000
_cell.angle_alpha   90.00
_cell.angle_beta   90.00
_cell.angle_gamma   90.00
#
_symmetry.space_group_name_H-M   'P 1'
#
loop_
_entity.id
_entity.type
_entity.pdbx_description
1 polymer ?
#
loop_
_entity_poly.entity_id
_entity_poly.type
_entity_poly.pdbx_seq_one_letter_code
_entity_poly.pdbx_strand_id
1 'polypeptide(L)'
;MDERIRTARAAMVAKFPYFAPMAYTLTLVETRLVPTLAVDRHARLYYNPDFLATVDDRQLVGLMWHEVNHLVRDHPGRGKPFHDIDP
;
A
#
# COMPACT_ATOMS: atom_id res chain seq x y z
N MET A 1 8.11 6.33 -13.58
CA MET A 1 7.91 5.76 -12.23
C MET A 1 6.64 4.90 -12.16
N ASP A 2 5.52 5.38 -12.73
CA ASP A 2 4.23 4.66 -12.80
C ASP A 2 4.30 3.20 -13.30
N GLU A 3 5.10 2.91 -14.32
CA GLU A 3 5.23 1.54 -14.84
C GLU A 3 5.86 0.59 -13.82
N ARG A 4 6.89 1.05 -13.10
CA ARG A 4 7.61 0.24 -12.11
C ARG A 4 6.71 -0.18 -10.95
N ILE A 5 5.87 0.72 -10.45
CA ILE A 5 4.92 0.39 -9.39
C ILE A 5 3.80 -0.54 -9.89
N ARG A 6 3.39 -0.44 -11.15
CA ARG A 6 2.45 -1.38 -11.78
C ARG A 6 3.06 -2.78 -11.93
N THR A 7 4.33 -2.86 -12.31
CA THR A 7 5.07 -4.13 -12.38
C THR A 7 5.22 -4.75 -11.00
N ALA A 8 5.55 -3.96 -9.98
CA ALA A 8 5.58 -4.44 -8.59
C ALA A 8 4.21 -4.97 -8.13
N ARG A 9 3.11 -4.32 -8.53
CA ARG A 9 1.75 -4.82 -8.28
C ARG A 9 1.50 -6.17 -8.93
N ALA A 10 1.80 -6.31 -10.21
CA ALA A 10 1.63 -7.57 -10.92
C ALA A 10 2.50 -8.68 -10.29
N ALA A 11 3.75 -8.38 -9.96
CA ALA A 11 4.67 -9.32 -9.31
C ALA A 11 4.19 -9.74 -7.90
N MET A 12 3.68 -8.79 -7.11
CA MET A 12 3.12 -9.07 -5.80
C MET A 12 1.89 -10.01 -5.92
N VAL A 13 0.99 -9.72 -6.85
CA VAL A 13 -0.18 -10.56 -7.11
C VAL A 13 0.20 -11.95 -7.61
N ALA A 14 1.18 -12.06 -8.52
CA ALA A 14 1.66 -13.34 -9.01
C ALA A 14 2.22 -14.21 -7.87
N LYS A 15 2.89 -13.59 -6.88
CA LYS A 15 3.42 -14.28 -5.70
C LYS A 15 2.37 -14.56 -4.62
N PHE A 16 1.38 -13.68 -4.48
CA PHE A 16 0.35 -13.76 -3.45
C PHE A 16 -1.06 -13.52 -4.03
N PRO A 17 -1.64 -14.51 -4.74
CA PRO A 17 -2.89 -14.32 -5.49
C PRO A 17 -4.09 -13.93 -4.62
N TYR A 18 -4.07 -14.30 -3.34
CA TYR A 18 -5.09 -13.90 -2.36
C TYR A 18 -5.31 -12.38 -2.29
N PHE A 19 -4.27 -11.57 -2.52
CA PHE A 19 -4.36 -10.11 -2.46
C PHE A 19 -4.80 -9.45 -3.76
N ALA A 20 -5.01 -10.21 -4.85
CA ALA A 20 -5.35 -9.67 -6.17
C ALA A 20 -6.57 -8.71 -6.16
N PRO A 21 -7.69 -9.03 -5.50
CA PRO A 21 -8.86 -8.15 -5.51
C PRO A 21 -8.57 -6.77 -4.92
N MET A 22 -7.88 -6.73 -3.77
CA MET A 22 -7.52 -5.47 -3.11
C MET A 22 -6.45 -4.72 -3.90
N ALA A 23 -5.40 -5.41 -4.34
CA ALA A 23 -4.29 -4.81 -5.07
C ALA A 23 -4.73 -4.11 -6.36
N TYR A 24 -5.67 -4.70 -7.11
CA TYR A 24 -6.20 -4.12 -8.33
C TYR A 24 -7.32 -3.09 -8.11
N THR A 25 -7.87 -3.00 -6.90
CA THR A 25 -8.76 -1.88 -6.51
C THR A 25 -7.96 -0.60 -6.20
N LEU A 26 -6.67 -0.73 -5.86
CA LEU A 26 -5.82 0.40 -5.52
C LEU A 26 -5.65 1.39 -6.68
N THR A 27 -5.97 2.66 -6.40
CA THR A 27 -5.60 3.79 -7.25
C THR A 27 -4.20 4.26 -6.88
N LEU A 28 -3.27 4.24 -7.84
CA LEU A 28 -1.88 4.67 -7.64
C LEU A 28 -1.80 6.20 -7.73
N VAL A 29 -1.23 6.84 -6.71
CA VAL A 29 -1.12 8.30 -6.62
C VAL A 29 0.32 8.67 -6.31
N GLU A 30 1.03 9.26 -7.28
CA GLU A 30 2.35 9.84 -7.03
C GLU A 30 2.20 11.07 -6.12
N THR A 31 2.95 11.12 -5.01
CA THR A 31 2.97 12.29 -4.13
C THR A 31 4.20 12.31 -3.23
N ARG A 32 4.72 13.51 -2.96
CA ARG A 32 5.82 13.73 -1.99
C ARG A 32 5.32 14.04 -0.57
N LEU A 33 4.00 14.04 -0.37
CA LEU A 33 3.39 14.32 0.94
C LEU A 33 3.57 13.18 1.95
N VAL A 34 3.83 11.97 1.46
CA VAL A 34 4.20 10.82 2.30
C VAL A 34 5.71 10.57 2.17
N PRO A 35 6.39 10.12 3.23
CA PRO A 35 7.83 9.87 3.16
C PRO A 35 8.18 8.60 2.35
N THR A 36 7.24 7.65 2.23
CA THR A 36 7.48 6.33 1.64
C THR A 36 6.32 5.91 0.71
N LEU A 37 5.60 4.83 1.05
CA LEU A 37 4.30 4.47 0.50
C LEU A 37 3.26 4.59 1.63
N ALA A 38 2.00 4.80 1.26
CA ALA A 38 0.91 4.78 2.22
C ALA A 38 -0.40 4.38 1.53
N VAL A 39 -1.30 3.77 2.29
CA VAL A 39 -2.69 3.56 1.87
C VAL A 39 -3.68 4.30 2.76
N ASP A 40 -4.87 4.55 2.22
CA ASP A 40 -6.00 5.05 2.99
C ASP A 40 -7.28 4.23 2.80
N ARG A 41 -8.32 4.56 3.57
CA ARG A 41 -9.64 3.92 3.51
C ARG A 41 -10.35 4.04 2.16
N HIS A 42 -9.87 4.89 1.26
CA HIS A 42 -10.44 5.11 -0.07
C HIS A 42 -9.71 4.29 -1.15
N ALA A 43 -8.89 3.31 -0.73
CA ALA A 43 -8.10 2.45 -1.61
C ALA A 43 -7.16 3.26 -2.52
N ARG A 44 -6.57 4.35 -2.00
CA ARG A 44 -5.50 5.08 -2.68
C ARG A 44 -4.16 4.60 -2.16
N LEU A 45 -3.26 4.18 -3.05
CA LEU A 45 -1.87 3.90 -2.73
C LEU A 45 -1.03 5.11 -3.14
N TYR A 46 -0.61 5.87 -2.14
CA TYR A 46 0.31 6.98 -2.29
C TYR A 46 1.74 6.47 -2.35
N TYR A 47 2.55 7.03 -3.23
CA TYR A 47 3.95 6.67 -3.33
C TYR A 47 4.83 7.90 -3.57
N ASN A 48 5.92 7.99 -2.82
CA ASN A 48 6.92 9.03 -3.00
C ASN A 48 7.97 8.60 -4.04
N PRO A 49 8.08 9.29 -5.19
CA PRO A 49 9.02 8.91 -6.24
C PRO A 49 10.48 9.00 -5.78
N ASP A 50 10.80 9.92 -4.88
CA ASP A 50 12.17 10.11 -4.39
C ASP A 50 12.56 8.94 -3.47
N PHE A 51 11.63 8.45 -2.64
CA PHE A 51 11.83 7.22 -1.88
C PHE A 51 11.87 5.98 -2.78
N LEU A 52 10.99 5.87 -3.78
CA LEU A 52 10.99 4.75 -4.72
C LEU A 52 12.33 4.59 -5.45
N ALA A 53 13.04 5.69 -5.71
CA ALA A 53 14.36 5.66 -6.32
C ALA A 53 15.44 5.03 -5.42
N THR A 54 15.20 4.94 -4.10
CA THR A 54 16.14 4.38 -3.12
C THR A 54 15.96 2.89 -2.83
N VAL A 55 14.85 2.29 -3.29
CA VAL A 55 14.52 0.89 -3.04
C VAL A 55 14.65 0.05 -4.30
N ASP A 56 15.03 -1.21 -4.16
CA ASP A 56 15.04 -2.19 -5.25
C ASP A 56 13.64 -2.79 -5.51
N ASP A 57 13.50 -3.56 -6.59
CA ASP A 57 12.20 -4.11 -7.00
C ASP A 57 11.64 -5.14 -6.00
N ARG A 58 12.51 -5.90 -5.33
CA ARG A 58 12.09 -6.88 -4.32
C ARG A 58 11.56 -6.16 -3.07
N GLN A 59 12.23 -5.09 -2.66
CA GLN A 59 11.77 -4.21 -1.58
C GLN A 59 10.45 -3.55 -1.95
N LEU A 60 10.29 -3.06 -3.19
CA LEU A 60 9.05 -2.44 -3.66
C LEU A 60 7.86 -3.42 -3.63
N VAL A 61 8.06 -4.68 -4.03
CA VAL A 61 7.04 -5.74 -3.90
C VAL A 61 6.67 -5.97 -2.43
N GLY A 62 7.66 -5.98 -1.53
CA GLY A 62 7.44 -6.12 -0.08
C GLY A 62 6.66 -4.95 0.52
N LEU A 63 7.01 -3.73 0.15
CA LEU A 63 6.31 -2.51 0.56
C LEU A 63 4.86 -2.52 0.07
N MET A 64 4.62 -2.86 -1.19
CA MET A 64 3.25 -2.97 -1.69
C MET A 64 2.44 -4.04 -0.96
N TRP A 65 3.05 -5.20 -0.68
CA TRP A 65 2.42 -6.24 0.11
C TRP A 65 2.05 -5.76 1.52
N HIS A 66 2.93 -4.99 2.15
CA HIS A 66 2.70 -4.37 3.47
C HIS A 66 1.52 -3.39 3.45
N GLU A 67 1.48 -2.49 2.47
CA GLU A 67 0.41 -1.52 2.33
C GLU A 67 -0.96 -2.17 2.05
N VAL A 68 -1.00 -3.16 1.15
CA VAL A 68 -2.25 -3.94 0.90
C VAL A 68 -2.71 -4.66 2.17
N ASN A 69 -1.76 -5.11 2.99
CA ASN A 69 -2.04 -5.73 4.28
C ASN A 69 -2.78 -4.80 5.24
N HIS A 70 -2.44 -3.50 5.25
CA HIS A 70 -3.13 -2.51 6.07
C HIS A 70 -4.62 -2.42 5.73
N LEU A 71 -4.98 -2.51 4.44
CA LEU A 71 -6.37 -2.51 4.00
C LEU A 71 -7.10 -3.81 4.34
N VAL A 72 -6.46 -4.95 4.06
CA VAL A 72 -7.10 -6.27 4.28
C VAL A 72 -7.31 -6.58 5.75
N ARG A 73 -6.40 -6.14 6.63
CA ARG A 73 -6.48 -6.41 8.07
C ARG A 73 -7.20 -5.31 8.86
N ASP A 74 -7.74 -4.29 8.19
CA ASP A 74 -8.35 -3.12 8.79
C ASP A 74 -7.45 -2.47 9.87
N HIS A 75 -6.16 -2.33 9.56
CA HIS A 75 -5.22 -1.67 10.46
C HIS A 75 -5.61 -0.21 10.77
N PRO A 76 -6.16 0.58 9.82
CA PRO A 76 -6.70 1.92 10.11
C PRO A 76 -7.93 1.91 11.04
N GLY A 77 -8.82 0.92 10.92
CA GLY A 77 -10.03 0.83 11.76
C GLY A 77 -9.78 0.27 13.16
N ARG A 78 -8.72 -0.52 13.35
CA ARG A 78 -8.30 -1.08 14.65
C ARG A 78 -7.47 -0.12 15.51
N GLY A 79 -6.93 0.95 14.92
CA GLY A 79 -6.22 2.03 15.62
C GLY A 79 -7.14 3.05 16.28
N LYS A 80 -8.34 2.66 16.72
CA LYS A 80 -9.15 3.53 17.58
C LYS A 80 -8.44 3.68 18.93
N PRO A 81 -8.24 4.90 19.45
CA PRO A 81 -7.91 5.08 20.85
C PRO A 81 -8.96 4.35 21.69
N PHE A 82 -8.54 3.67 22.76
CA PHE A 82 -9.45 3.07 23.76
C PHE A 82 -10.47 4.05 24.36
N HIS A 83 -10.37 5.36 24.05
CA HIS A 83 -11.28 6.42 24.47
C HIS A 83 -12.61 6.44 23.68
N ASP A 84 -12.76 5.67 22.59
CA ASP A 84 -14.03 5.55 21.87
C ASP A 84 -14.80 4.26 22.22
N ILE A 85 -14.42 3.58 23.32
CA ILE A 85 -15.29 2.62 24.00
C ILE A 85 -15.93 3.38 25.16
N ASP A 86 -17.07 4.02 24.89
CA ASP A 86 -17.98 4.48 25.95
C ASP A 86 -18.79 3.26 26.49
N PRO A 87 -19.30 3.31 27.74
CA PRO A 87 -19.34 2.23 28.73
C PRO A 87 -20.39 1.14 28.54
#